data_AF-A0A2A2DI67-F1
#
_entry.id   AF-A0A2A2DI67-F1
#
_cell.length_a   1.000
_cell.length_b   1.000
_cell.length_c   1.000
_cell.angle_alpha   90.00
_cell.angle_beta   90.00
_cell.angle_gamma   90.00
#
_symmetry.space_group_name_H-M   'P 1'
#
loop_
_entity.id
_entity.type
_entity.pdbx_description
1 polymer ?
#
loop_
_entity_poly.entity_id
_entity_poly.type
_entity_poly.pdbx_seq_one_letter_code
_entity_poly.pdbx_strand_id
1 'polypeptide(L)' 'MTERHITHSETLSNGCTIKVKAEILRDGSLGMFIGVYWPDGSAIVEDNHPSPHLLDMEAALDWAIEKAKTIGNSQRTL' A
#
# COMPACT_ATOMS: atom_id res chain seq x y z
N MET A 1 9.10 -23.06 -5.65
CA MET A 1 8.05 -22.09 -5.26
C MET A 1 8.51 -20.74 -5.77
N THR A 2 7.82 -20.16 -6.73
CA THR A 2 8.11 -18.82 -7.23
C THR A 2 7.47 -17.82 -6.27
N GLU A 3 8.27 -17.03 -5.55
CA GLU A 3 7.75 -15.92 -4.76
C GLU A 3 7.03 -14.96 -5.73
N ARG A 4 5.71 -14.80 -5.55
CA ARG A 4 4.89 -13.89 -6.34
C ARG A 4 4.65 -12.66 -5.48
N HIS A 5 5.13 -11.52 -5.94
CA HIS A 5 4.91 -10.23 -5.31
C HIS A 5 4.41 -9.23 -6.34
N ILE A 6 3.53 -8.34 -5.93
CA ILE A 6 3.07 -7.20 -6.72
C ILE A 6 3.35 -5.95 -5.89
N THR A 7 3.99 -4.97 -6.52
CA THR A 7 4.27 -3.67 -5.92
C THR A 7 3.65 -2.61 -6.79
N HIS A 8 2.96 -1.65 -6.17
CA HIS A 8 2.41 -0.48 -6.83
C HIS A 8 2.92 0.79 -6.15
N SER A 9 3.23 1.80 -6.94
CA SER A 9 3.65 3.10 -6.44
C SER A 9 3.17 4.19 -7.38
N GLU A 10 2.58 5.23 -6.82
CA GLU A 10 2.10 6.39 -7.59
C GLU A 10 2.23 7.66 -6.76
N THR A 11 2.32 8.80 -7.45
CA THR A 11 2.29 10.13 -6.84
C THR A 11 0.91 10.74 -7.07
N LEU A 12 0.26 11.14 -5.98
CA LEU A 12 -1.05 11.77 -5.97
C LEU A 12 -0.97 13.23 -6.43
N SER A 13 -2.11 13.82 -6.78
CA SER A 13 -2.20 15.21 -7.23
C SER A 13 -1.79 16.25 -6.18
N ASN A 14 -1.83 15.90 -4.89
CA ASN A 14 -1.34 16.74 -3.79
C ASN A 14 0.17 16.58 -3.52
N GLY A 15 0.88 15.80 -4.35
CA GLY A 15 2.30 15.54 -4.24
C GLY A 15 2.68 14.43 -3.25
N CYS A 16 1.72 13.85 -2.51
CA CYS A 16 1.99 12.69 -1.68
C CYS A 16 2.30 11.47 -2.56
N THR A 17 3.22 10.62 -2.13
CA THR A 17 3.54 9.36 -2.80
C THR A 17 2.95 8.20 -2.00
N ILE A 18 2.27 7.29 -2.68
CA ILE A 18 1.84 6.03 -2.08
C ILE A 18 2.70 4.88 -2.61
N LYS A 19 2.94 3.89 -1.76
CA LYS A 19 3.65 2.67 -2.09
C LYS A 19 2.95 1.50 -1.41
N VAL A 20 2.46 0.56 -2.18
CA VAL A 20 1.83 -0.64 -1.65
C VAL A 20 2.50 -1.89 -2.22
N LYS A 21 2.57 -2.94 -1.42
CA LYS A 21 3.15 -4.23 -1.83
C LYS A 21 2.28 -5.36 -1.29
N ALA A 22 2.01 -6.36 -2.11
CA ALA A 22 1.40 -7.62 -1.72
C ALA A 22 2.34 -8.77 -2.12
N GLU A 23 2.56 -9.74 -1.24
CA GLU A 23 3.44 -10.88 -1.49
C GLU A 23 2.91 -12.17 -0.86
N ILE A 24 3.05 -13.31 -1.52
CA ILE A 24 2.85 -14.60 -0.84
C ILE A 24 4.14 -14.99 -0.12
N LEU A 25 4.05 -15.10 1.19
CA LEU A 25 5.13 -15.54 2.07
C LEU A 25 5.35 -17.06 1.95
N ARG A 26 6.48 -17.54 2.46
CA ARG A 26 6.88 -18.96 2.34
C ARG A 26 5.92 -19.93 3.05
N ASP A 27 5.21 -19.46 4.07
CA ASP A 27 4.18 -20.21 4.78
C ASP A 27 2.83 -20.21 4.06
N GLY A 28 2.72 -19.52 2.91
CA GLY A 28 1.49 -19.37 2.13
C GLY A 28 0.61 -18.21 2.56
N SER A 29 1.00 -17.47 3.60
CA SER A 29 0.29 -16.27 4.05
C SER A 29 0.46 -15.11 3.08
N LEU A 30 -0.55 -14.25 2.99
CA LEU A 30 -0.46 -12.98 2.26
C LEU A 30 0.21 -11.94 3.15
N GLY A 31 1.42 -11.54 2.79
CA GLY A 31 2.10 -10.36 3.33
C GLY A 31 1.65 -9.12 2.57
N MET A 32 1.44 -8.01 3.28
CA MET A 32 1.04 -6.76 2.65
C MET A 32 1.69 -5.56 3.34
N PHE A 33 1.92 -4.52 2.55
CA PHE A 33 2.51 -3.26 3.00
C PHE A 33 1.75 -2.08 2.39
N ILE A 34 1.48 -1.06 3.21
CA ILE A 34 0.94 0.24 2.79
C ILE A 34 1.83 1.34 3.34
N GLY A 35 2.48 2.07 2.44
CA GLY A 35 3.25 3.28 2.72
C GLY A 35 2.61 4.50 2.07
N VAL A 36 2.52 5.59 2.82
CA VAL A 36 2.10 6.91 2.34
C VAL A 36 3.14 7.91 2.81
N TYR A 37 3.64 8.73 1.88
CA TYR A 37 4.75 9.64 2.10
C TYR A 37 4.37 11.04 1.62
N TRP A 38 4.83 12.05 2.35
CA TRP A 38 4.79 13.44 1.94
C TRP A 38 5.72 13.70 0.74
N PRO A 39 5.56 14.83 0.02
CA PRO A 39 6.44 15.20 -1.10
C PRO A 39 7.93 15.32 -0.71
N ASP A 40 8.23 15.60 0.56
CA ASP A 40 9.59 15.67 1.11
C ASP A 40 10.18 14.27 1.41
N GLY A 41 9.39 13.20 1.24
CA GLY A 41 9.75 11.82 1.55
C GLY A 41 9.45 11.40 2.98
N SER A 42 8.91 12.28 3.83
CA SER A 42 8.54 11.94 5.21
C SER A 42 7.37 10.96 5.24
N ALA A 43 7.44 9.92 6.07
CA ALA A 43 6.36 8.95 6.21
C ALA A 43 5.13 9.57 6.90
N ILE A 44 3.97 9.49 6.24
CA ILE A 44 2.67 9.77 6.83
C ILE A 44 2.15 8.52 7.54
N VAL A 45 2.18 7.38 6.84
CA VAL A 45 1.74 6.07 7.33
C VAL A 45 2.65 5.00 6.73
N GLU A 46 3.07 4.05 7.55
CA GLU A 46 3.66 2.78 7.12
C GLU A 46 3.00 1.65 7.91
N ASP A 47 2.26 0.79 7.21
CA ASP A 47 1.55 -0.37 7.76
C ASP A 47 2.07 -1.64 7.08
N ASN A 48 2.77 -2.48 7.86
CA ASN A 48 3.37 -3.75 7.39
C ASN A 48 2.47 -4.96 7.61
N HIS A 49 1.30 -4.79 8.23
CA HIS A 49 0.34 -5.88 8.39
C HIS A 49 -1.10 -5.40 8.21
N PRO A 50 -1.43 -4.76 7.07
CA PRO A 50 -2.82 -4.47 6.79
C PRO A 50 -3.55 -5.80 6.60
N SER A 51 -4.68 -5.99 7.28
CA SER A 51 -5.49 -7.21 7.21
C SER A 51 -6.71 -6.99 6.28
N PRO A 52 -6.58 -7.16 4.95
CA PRO A 52 -7.74 -7.29 4.09
C PRO A 52 -8.34 -8.67 4.38
N HIS A 53 -9.39 -8.72 5.18
CA HIS A 53 -10.09 -9.97 5.38
C HIS A 53 -10.60 -10.49 4.02
N LEU A 54 -10.19 -11.70 3.64
CA LEU A 54 -10.81 -12.51 2.58
C LEU A 54 -10.61 -12.03 1.12
N LEU A 55 -9.49 -11.38 0.78
CA LEU A 55 -9.18 -10.98 -0.59
C LEU A 55 -8.01 -11.79 -1.18
N ASP A 56 -8.14 -12.21 -2.45
CA ASP A 56 -7.01 -12.70 -3.25
C ASP A 56 -5.95 -11.60 -3.44
N MET A 57 -4.71 -11.95 -3.81
CA MET A 57 -3.58 -11.00 -3.90
C MET A 57 -3.89 -9.72 -4.70
N GLU A 58 -4.54 -9.83 -5.86
CA GLU A 58 -4.87 -8.68 -6.69
C GLU A 58 -5.95 -7.80 -6.04
N ALA A 59 -6.95 -8.39 -5.40
CA ALA A 59 -7.99 -7.65 -4.70
C ALA A 59 -7.47 -6.99 -3.41
N ALA A 60 -6.55 -7.66 -2.71
CA ALA A 60 -5.86 -7.10 -1.56
C ALA A 60 -5.00 -5.89 -1.95
N LEU A 61 -4.32 -5.97 -3.11
CA LEU A 61 -3.56 -4.85 -3.67
C LEU A 61 -4.48 -3.67 -4.02
N ASP A 62 -5.59 -3.90 -4.73
CA ASP A 62 -6.54 -2.85 -5.10
C ASP A 62 -7.10 -2.13 -3.87
N TRP A 63 -7.54 -2.91 -2.87
CA TRP A 63 -7.96 -2.38 -1.58
C TRP A 63 -6.86 -1.54 -0.89
N ALA A 64 -5.61 -2.01 -0.93
CA ALA A 64 -4.47 -1.32 -0.33
C ALA A 64 -4.19 0.02 -1.03
N ILE A 65 -4.29 0.05 -2.37
CA ILE A 65 -4.15 1.26 -3.18
C ILE A 65 -5.21 2.28 -2.78
N GLU A 66 -6.48 1.88 -2.76
CA GLU A 66 -7.59 2.79 -2.44
C GLU A 66 -7.51 3.31 -1.00
N LYS A 67 -7.08 2.46 -0.05
CA LYS A 67 -6.80 2.88 1.32
C LYS A 67 -5.66 3.89 1.39
N ALA A 68 -4.55 3.64 0.69
CA ALA A 68 -3.40 4.54 0.66
C ALA A 68 -3.76 5.90 0.02
N LYS A 69 -4.52 5.89 -1.09
CA LYS A 69 -5.06 7.10 -1.71
C LYS A 69 -5.97 7.88 -0.78
N THR A 70 -6.84 7.19 -0.04
CA THR A 70 -7.73 7.84 0.94
C THR A 70 -6.91 8.57 2.01
N ILE A 71 -5.87 7.92 2.56
CA ILE A 71 -4.99 8.52 3.55
C ILE A 71 -4.23 9.70 2.96
N GLY A 72 -3.63 9.53 1.78
CA GLY A 72 -2.85 10.55 1.10
C GLY A 72 -3.69 11.77 0.73
N ASN A 73 -4.89 11.59 0.17
CA ASN A 73 -5.79 12.69 -0.18
C ASN A 73 -6.43 13.36 1.05
N SER A 74 -6.53 12.66 2.18
CA SER A 74 -6.99 13.26 3.44
C SER A 74 -5.95 14.20 4.06
N GLN A 75 -4.69 14.11 3.62
CA GLN A 75 -3.68 15.08 4.00
C GLN A 75 -3.94 16.40 3.27
N ARG A 76 -4.59 17.35 3.95
CA ARG A 76 -4.71 18.74 3.47
C ARG A 76 -3.32 19.35 3.39
N THR A 77 -2.73 19.39 2.20
CA THR A 77 -1.70 20.36 1.87
C THR A 77 -2.36 21.73 1.78
N LEU A 78 -2.08 22.59 2.77
CA LEU A 78 -2.46 24.01 2.80
C LEU A 78 -1.84 24.80 1.64
#